data_AF-X1QTW3-F1
#
_entry.id   AF-X1QTW3-F1
#
_cell.length_a   1.000
_cell.length_b   1.000
_cell.length_c   1.000
_cell.angle_alpha   90.00
_cell.angle_beta   90.00
_cell.angle_gamma   90.00
#
_symmetry.space_group_name_H-M   'P 1'
#
loop_
_entity.id
_entity.type
_entity.pdbx_description
1 polymer ?
#
loop_
_entity_poly.entity_id
_entity_poly.type
_entity_poly.pdbx_seq_one_letter_code
_entity_poly.pdbx_strand_id
1 'polypeptide(L)'
;MAKEQGCTTIIGGYHPTLVPEFVAKHEYVDFTVRGEGEHTFKEIIDYIDGNKNNVSIKDIDGISYLNKDGKIIHNNERQLECNLDNFPMPRRDLLKGKLYTYLGTTTQQVETSRGCPHNCKFCCIIKMWRNSNQPITYRTKSISRIMREIYDVDWKNDFIFFCEDNFTINAKRTHKILDTIIKSGVPKKMHFSCQSRVDTLYRNPVLID
;
A
#
# COMPACT_ATOMS: atom_id res chain seq x y z
N MET A 1 14.95 18.90 -14.28
CA MET A 1 14.26 17.68 -13.74
C MET A 1 15.26 16.84 -12.93
N ALA A 2 14.83 15.97 -12.00
CA ALA A 2 15.68 15.34 -10.97
C ALA A 2 17.04 14.77 -11.46
N LYS A 3 17.09 14.15 -12.65
CA LYS A 3 18.32 13.60 -13.24
C LYS A 3 19.35 14.68 -13.61
N GLU A 4 18.92 15.84 -14.06
CA GLU A 4 19.81 17.00 -14.33
C GLU A 4 20.44 17.56 -13.04
N GLN A 5 19.83 17.25 -11.88
CA GLN A 5 20.33 17.63 -10.55
C GLN A 5 21.16 16.49 -9.91
N GLY A 6 21.52 15.45 -10.67
CA GLY A 6 22.29 14.31 -10.17
C GLY A 6 21.54 13.43 -9.17
N CYS A 7 20.22 13.56 -9.06
CA CYS A 7 19.42 12.74 -8.14
C CYS A 7 19.15 11.35 -8.73
N THR A 8 19.22 10.33 -7.88
CA THR A 8 18.73 8.98 -8.21
C THR A 8 17.20 8.99 -8.27
N THR A 9 16.63 8.43 -9.33
CA THR A 9 15.17 8.34 -9.51
C THR A 9 14.64 6.94 -9.24
N ILE A 10 13.61 6.87 -8.40
CA ILE A 10 12.99 5.61 -7.98
C ILE A 10 11.49 5.71 -8.28
N ILE A 11 10.92 4.69 -8.91
CA ILE A 11 9.50 4.62 -9.22
C ILE A 11 8.92 3.29 -8.73
N GLY A 12 7.76 3.34 -8.09
CA GLY A 12 7.11 2.16 -7.50
C GLY A 12 5.59 2.21 -7.60
N GLY A 13 4.95 1.17 -7.09
CA GLY A 13 3.49 1.03 -7.09
C GLY A 13 2.96 0.12 -8.20
N TYR A 14 1.67 0.25 -8.51
CA TYR A 14 0.97 -0.69 -9.38
C TYR A 14 1.57 -0.78 -10.79
N HIS A 15 1.76 0.35 -11.46
CA HIS A 15 2.26 0.33 -12.83
C HIS A 15 3.69 -0.25 -12.94
N PRO A 16 4.68 0.18 -12.13
CA PRO A 16 6.00 -0.45 -12.02
C PRO A 16 5.96 -1.96 -11.73
N THR A 17 5.01 -2.42 -10.92
CA THR A 17 4.86 -3.85 -10.61
C THR A 17 4.32 -4.64 -11.79
N LEU A 18 3.37 -4.08 -12.54
CA LEU A 18 2.69 -4.77 -13.64
C LEU A 18 3.54 -4.84 -14.91
N VAL A 19 4.33 -3.80 -15.18
CA VAL A 19 5.16 -3.67 -16.41
C VAL A 19 6.59 -3.22 -16.08
N PRO A 20 7.33 -3.96 -15.24
CA PRO A 20 8.62 -3.50 -14.71
C PRO A 20 9.68 -3.27 -15.79
N GLU A 21 9.71 -4.09 -16.85
CA GLU A 21 10.65 -3.93 -17.95
C GLU A 21 10.43 -2.64 -18.74
N PHE A 22 9.17 -2.27 -18.97
CA PHE A 22 8.83 -1.03 -19.67
C PHE A 22 9.31 0.19 -18.87
N VAL A 23 9.05 0.16 -17.56
CA VAL A 23 9.42 1.27 -16.66
C VAL A 23 10.92 1.36 -16.46
N ALA A 24 11.61 0.21 -16.27
CA ALA A 24 13.05 0.17 -16.07
C ALA A 24 13.86 0.58 -17.31
N LYS A 25 13.29 0.49 -18.52
CA LYS A 25 13.94 0.96 -19.75
C LYS A 25 13.93 2.48 -19.91
N HIS A 26 13.13 3.20 -19.13
CA HIS A 26 13.01 4.63 -19.28
C HIS A 26 14.30 5.33 -18.81
N GLU A 27 14.86 6.21 -19.64
CA GLU A 27 16.13 6.91 -19.36
C GLU A 27 16.15 7.74 -18.06
N TYR A 28 14.98 8.09 -17.53
CA TYR A 28 14.84 8.87 -16.29
C TYR A 28 14.51 8.01 -15.08
N VAL A 29 14.64 6.68 -15.15
CA VAL A 29 14.36 5.74 -14.05
C VAL A 29 15.63 4.94 -13.72
N ASP A 30 16.19 5.14 -12.53
CA ASP A 30 17.31 4.34 -12.05
C ASP A 30 16.85 3.02 -11.39
N PHE A 31 15.74 3.07 -10.63
CA PHE A 31 15.18 1.91 -9.94
C PHE A 31 13.67 1.81 -10.09
N THR A 32 13.21 0.62 -10.48
CA THR A 32 11.79 0.24 -10.51
C THR A 32 11.50 -0.69 -9.33
N VAL A 33 10.67 -0.25 -8.39
CA VAL A 33 10.21 -1.04 -7.24
C VAL A 33 8.94 -1.82 -7.60
N ARG A 34 8.99 -3.14 -7.42
CA ARG A 34 7.89 -4.08 -7.66
C ARG A 34 7.32 -4.58 -6.33
N GLY A 35 6.01 -4.66 -6.24
CA GLY A 35 5.32 -5.06 -5.01
C GLY A 35 5.30 -3.95 -3.96
N GLU A 36 5.33 -4.34 -2.69
CA GLU A 36 5.41 -3.41 -1.56
C GLU A 36 6.75 -2.69 -1.51
N GLY A 37 6.68 -1.38 -1.30
CA GLY A 37 7.85 -0.52 -1.39
C GLY A 37 8.55 -0.27 -0.07
N GLU A 38 7.93 -0.49 1.08
CA GLU A 38 8.43 0.00 2.37
C GLU A 38 9.83 -0.51 2.71
N HIS A 39 10.04 -1.83 2.63
CA HIS A 39 11.34 -2.45 2.91
C HIS A 39 12.33 -2.21 1.77
N THR A 40 11.88 -2.42 0.52
CA THR A 40 12.72 -2.24 -0.67
C THR A 40 13.23 -0.80 -0.81
N PHE A 41 12.38 0.19 -0.61
CA PHE A 41 12.75 1.60 -0.69
C PHE A 41 13.78 1.95 0.39
N LYS A 42 13.59 1.47 1.63
CA LYS A 42 14.58 1.66 2.70
C LYS A 42 15.95 1.10 2.29
N GLU A 43 16.00 -0.10 1.74
CA GLU A 43 17.27 -0.72 1.30
C GLU A 43 17.91 0.03 0.13
N ILE A 44 17.11 0.58 -0.80
CA ILE A 44 17.64 1.47 -1.85
C ILE A 44 18.27 2.72 -1.24
N ILE A 45 17.62 3.34 -0.25
CA ILE A 45 18.20 4.50 0.45
C ILE A 45 19.51 4.11 1.15
N ASP A 46 19.53 2.98 1.87
CA ASP A 46 20.74 2.49 2.55
C ASP A 46 21.89 2.22 1.56
N TYR A 47 21.58 1.75 0.35
CA TYR A 47 22.53 1.56 -0.75
C TYR A 47 23.05 2.90 -1.29
N ILE A 48 22.17 3.88 -1.53
CA ILE A 48 22.54 5.20 -2.06
C ILE A 48 23.38 6.01 -1.06
N ASP A 49 23.06 5.94 0.24
CA ASP A 49 23.74 6.68 1.31
C ASP A 49 25.18 6.18 1.59
N GLY A 50 25.69 5.25 0.78
CA GLY A 50 27.10 4.86 0.83
C GLY A 50 27.43 3.79 1.86
N ASN A 51 26.57 2.77 2.00
CA ASN A 51 26.97 1.48 2.55
C ASN A 51 27.19 1.40 4.07
N LYS A 52 26.41 2.11 4.90
CA LYS A 52 26.46 1.89 6.37
C LYS A 52 26.24 0.42 6.78
N ASN A 53 25.58 -0.36 5.92
CA ASN A 53 25.22 -1.76 6.15
C ASN A 53 25.80 -2.75 5.11
N ASN A 54 26.73 -2.33 4.22
CA ASN A 54 27.27 -3.17 3.13
C ASN A 54 26.19 -3.83 2.22
N VAL A 55 25.07 -3.14 1.98
CA VAL A 55 24.01 -3.66 1.10
C VAL A 55 24.45 -3.50 -0.35
N SER A 56 24.62 -4.61 -1.06
CA SER A 56 24.83 -4.56 -2.51
C SER A 56 23.51 -4.35 -3.23
N ILE A 57 23.53 -3.72 -4.40
CA ILE A 57 22.37 -3.64 -5.30
C ILE A 57 21.74 -5.00 -5.59
N LYS A 58 22.51 -6.09 -5.55
CA LYS A 58 22.03 -7.46 -5.78
C LYS A 58 21.23 -8.04 -4.61
N ASP A 59 21.41 -7.48 -3.41
CA ASP A 59 20.77 -7.94 -2.17
C ASP A 59 19.39 -7.30 -1.96
N ILE A 60 19.05 -6.29 -2.76
CA ILE A 60 17.80 -5.55 -2.63
C ILE A 60 16.68 -6.31 -3.36
N ASP A 61 15.85 -7.03 -2.64
CA ASP A 61 14.69 -7.70 -3.25
C ASP A 61 13.64 -6.69 -3.74
N GLY A 62 12.89 -7.08 -4.78
CA GLY A 62 11.77 -6.31 -5.32
C GLY A 62 12.14 -5.26 -6.36
N ILE A 63 13.42 -5.08 -6.71
CA ILE A 63 13.81 -4.06 -7.71
C ILE A 63 14.00 -4.62 -9.12
N SER A 64 13.85 -3.73 -10.10
CA SER A 64 14.33 -3.90 -11.48
C SER A 64 15.11 -2.66 -11.90
N TYR A 65 16.21 -2.81 -12.62
CA TYR A 65 17.08 -1.70 -13.03
C TYR A 65 17.90 -2.07 -14.28
N LEU A 66 18.50 -1.07 -14.94
CA LEU A 66 19.48 -1.29 -16.00
C LEU A 66 20.89 -1.41 -15.41
N ASN A 67 21.61 -2.48 -15.76
CA ASN A 67 23.01 -2.59 -15.41
C ASN A 67 23.89 -1.68 -16.29
N LYS A 68 25.20 -1.66 -16.03
CA LYS A 68 26.17 -0.86 -16.80
C LYS A 68 26.25 -1.23 -18.29
N ASP A 69 25.83 -2.44 -18.65
CA ASP A 69 25.79 -2.93 -20.03
C ASP A 69 24.45 -2.63 -20.73
N GLY A 70 23.54 -1.90 -20.07
CA GLY A 70 22.20 -1.60 -20.59
C GLY A 70 21.22 -2.77 -20.56
N LYS A 71 21.53 -3.85 -19.83
CA LYS A 71 20.65 -5.01 -19.64
C LYS A 71 19.73 -4.79 -18.44
N ILE A 72 18.45 -5.12 -18.60
CA ILE A 72 17.51 -5.16 -17.47
C ILE A 72 17.87 -6.32 -16.55
N ILE A 73 17.99 -6.00 -15.26
CA ILE A 73 18.15 -6.94 -14.17
C ILE A 73 16.90 -6.90 -13.31
N HIS A 74 16.40 -8.09 -12.96
CA HIS A 74 15.37 -8.28 -11.95
C HIS A 74 16.01 -9.00 -10.77
N ASN A 75 15.98 -8.39 -9.59
CA ASN A 75 16.33 -9.10 -8.37
C ASN A 75 15.19 -10.04 -7.96
N ASN A 76 15.32 -10.76 -6.85
CA ASN A 76 14.24 -11.63 -6.38
C ASN A 76 12.98 -10.83 -6.06
N GLU A 77 11.84 -11.51 -5.99
CA GLU A 77 10.62 -10.91 -5.48
C GLU A 77 10.72 -10.69 -3.97
N ARG A 78 10.28 -9.52 -3.49
CA ARG A 78 10.23 -9.21 -2.06
C ARG A 78 9.20 -10.10 -1.37
N GLN A 79 9.58 -10.69 -0.24
CA GLN A 79 8.62 -11.32 0.66
C GLN A 79 7.74 -10.26 1.32
N LEU A 80 6.43 -10.45 1.26
CA LEU A 80 5.46 -9.53 1.84
C LEU A 80 5.53 -9.57 3.37
N GLU A 81 5.50 -8.39 4.00
CA GLU A 81 5.50 -8.26 5.46
C GLU A 81 4.24 -8.91 6.05
N CYS A 82 4.35 -9.95 6.88
CA CYS A 82 3.18 -10.67 7.37
C CYS A 82 2.33 -9.84 8.34
N ASN A 83 2.96 -8.98 9.13
CA ASN A 83 2.30 -8.15 10.13
C ASN A 83 2.35 -6.68 9.74
N LEU A 84 1.22 -6.15 9.27
CA LEU A 84 1.12 -4.75 8.84
C LEU A 84 1.33 -3.74 9.98
N ASP A 85 1.26 -4.16 11.24
CA ASP A 85 1.57 -3.30 12.38
C ASP A 85 3.07 -3.00 12.51
N ASN A 86 3.94 -3.76 11.83
CA ASN A 86 5.39 -3.51 11.78
C ASN A 86 5.74 -2.26 10.97
N PHE A 87 4.81 -1.77 10.13
CA PHE A 87 5.03 -0.56 9.36
C PHE A 87 4.85 0.72 10.22
N PRO A 88 5.62 1.78 9.95
CA PRO A 88 5.51 3.04 10.67
C PRO A 88 4.12 3.68 10.48
N MET A 89 3.73 4.57 11.40
CA MET A 89 2.53 5.39 11.21
C MET A 89 2.67 6.28 9.96
N PRO A 90 1.62 6.46 9.15
CA PRO A 90 1.66 7.37 8.02
C PRO A 90 2.01 8.80 8.47
N ARG A 91 2.96 9.44 7.81
CA ARG A 91 3.37 10.82 8.08
C ARG A 91 2.37 11.83 7.49
N ARG A 92 1.15 11.87 8.05
CA ARG A 92 0.04 12.72 7.58
C ARG A 92 0.36 14.21 7.67
N ASP A 93 1.27 14.60 8.57
CA ASP A 93 1.79 15.95 8.71
C ASP A 93 2.47 16.47 7.43
N LEU A 94 3.05 15.57 6.61
CA LEU A 94 3.70 15.94 5.34
C LEU A 94 2.72 16.36 4.26
N LEU A 95 1.43 16.03 4.39
CA LEU A 95 0.42 16.39 3.39
C LEU A 95 0.13 17.90 3.39
N LYS A 96 0.38 18.62 4.50
CA LYS A 96 0.15 20.07 4.63
C LYS A 96 -1.24 20.51 4.12
N GLY A 97 -2.28 19.72 4.40
CA GLY A 97 -3.66 19.96 3.96
C GLY A 97 -3.97 19.52 2.52
N LYS A 98 -3.01 18.97 1.77
CA LYS A 98 -3.24 18.33 0.47
C LYS A 98 -3.81 16.94 0.69
N LEU A 99 -5.12 16.86 0.70
CA LEU A 99 -5.86 15.62 0.86
C LEU A 99 -6.13 14.97 -0.50
N TYR A 100 -6.36 13.66 -0.46
CA TYR A 100 -6.72 12.90 -1.64
C TYR A 100 -8.14 13.22 -2.06
N THR A 101 -8.43 13.14 -3.36
CA THR A 101 -9.79 13.25 -3.88
C THR A 101 -10.25 11.87 -4.35
N TYR A 102 -11.37 11.40 -3.82
CA TYR A 102 -12.03 10.16 -4.22
C TYR A 102 -13.47 10.46 -4.65
N LEU A 103 -13.79 10.14 -5.91
CA LEU A 103 -15.11 10.40 -6.52
C LEU A 103 -15.58 11.86 -6.35
N GLY A 104 -14.66 12.83 -6.46
CA GLY A 104 -14.95 14.27 -6.33
C GLY A 104 -14.99 14.78 -4.90
N THR A 105 -14.89 13.90 -3.90
CA THR A 105 -14.86 14.26 -2.48
C THR A 105 -13.43 14.20 -1.95
N THR A 106 -13.03 15.21 -1.19
CA THR A 106 -11.74 15.18 -0.50
C THR A 106 -11.83 14.17 0.66
N THR A 107 -10.86 13.28 0.84
CA THR A 107 -10.91 12.23 1.86
C THR A 107 -9.59 12.04 2.61
N GLN A 108 -9.71 11.61 3.86
CA GLN A 108 -8.64 10.99 4.63
C GLN A 108 -8.47 9.53 4.21
N GLN A 109 -7.24 9.03 4.18
CA GLN A 109 -6.94 7.66 3.78
C GLN A 109 -6.59 6.83 5.02
N VAL A 110 -7.32 5.71 5.19
CA VAL A 110 -7.03 4.71 6.21
C VAL A 110 -7.05 3.35 5.54
N GLU A 111 -6.01 2.56 5.75
CA GLU A 111 -5.93 1.18 5.25
C GLU A 111 -6.06 0.25 6.45
N THR A 112 -6.94 -0.76 6.39
CA THR A 112 -7.05 -1.76 7.47
C THR A 112 -6.43 -3.11 7.14
N SER A 113 -6.20 -3.36 5.86
CA SER A 113 -5.72 -4.62 5.31
C SER A 113 -5.06 -4.43 3.95
N ARG A 114 -4.27 -5.42 3.53
CA ARG A 114 -3.65 -5.52 2.20
C ARG A 114 -3.89 -6.89 1.60
N GLY A 115 -4.13 -6.90 0.29
CA GLY A 115 -4.40 -8.11 -0.46
C GLY A 115 -5.88 -8.54 -0.43
N CYS A 116 -6.24 -9.38 -1.38
CA CYS A 116 -7.61 -9.84 -1.57
C CYS A 116 -7.57 -11.29 -2.09
N PRO A 117 -8.15 -12.28 -1.38
CA PRO A 117 -8.00 -13.70 -1.73
C PRO A 117 -8.77 -14.10 -3.00
N HIS A 118 -9.53 -13.18 -3.60
CA HIS A 118 -10.29 -13.43 -4.81
C HIS A 118 -9.41 -13.35 -6.07
N ASN A 119 -9.65 -14.25 -7.03
CA ASN A 119 -8.91 -14.34 -8.28
C ASN A 119 -9.73 -13.82 -9.48
N CYS A 120 -10.23 -12.59 -9.38
CA CYS A 120 -11.03 -11.96 -10.44
C CYS A 120 -10.21 -11.78 -11.72
N LYS A 121 -10.70 -12.27 -12.87
CA LYS A 121 -9.96 -12.29 -14.15
C LYS A 121 -9.48 -10.92 -14.63
N PHE A 122 -10.19 -9.85 -14.27
CA PHE A 122 -9.90 -8.48 -14.67
C PHE A 122 -8.97 -7.74 -13.69
N CYS A 123 -8.65 -8.34 -12.54
CA CYS A 123 -8.12 -7.61 -11.41
C CYS A 123 -6.60 -7.55 -11.40
N CYS A 124 -6.03 -6.35 -11.48
CA CYS A 124 -4.58 -6.16 -11.48
C CYS A 124 -3.94 -6.30 -10.09
N ILE A 125 -4.72 -6.14 -9.02
CA ILE A 125 -4.24 -6.16 -7.62
C ILE A 125 -3.59 -7.49 -7.25
N ILE A 126 -3.99 -8.58 -7.90
CA ILE A 126 -3.46 -9.91 -7.63
C ILE A 126 -1.95 -9.93 -7.89
N LYS A 127 -1.47 -9.23 -8.92
CA LYS A 127 -0.03 -9.12 -9.20
C LYS A 127 0.73 -8.26 -8.18
N MET A 128 0.05 -7.36 -7.46
CA MET A 128 0.64 -6.58 -6.38
C MET A 128 0.84 -7.42 -5.12
N TRP A 129 -0.17 -8.23 -4.79
CA TRP A 129 -0.27 -8.94 -3.51
C TRP A 129 0.05 -10.44 -3.58
N ARG A 130 0.58 -10.89 -4.73
CA ARG A 130 1.02 -12.26 -4.96
C ARG A 130 2.52 -12.26 -5.20
N ASN A 131 3.21 -13.10 -4.45
CA ASN A 131 4.55 -13.54 -4.79
C ASN A 131 4.40 -14.84 -5.59
N SER A 132 5.20 -15.04 -6.64
CA SER A 132 5.16 -16.21 -7.52
C SER A 132 5.26 -17.54 -6.75
N ASN A 133 5.87 -17.51 -5.56
CA ASN A 133 6.08 -18.67 -4.69
C ASN A 133 5.10 -18.75 -3.49
N GLN A 134 4.09 -17.86 -3.41
CA GLN A 134 3.17 -17.82 -2.28
C GLN A 134 1.70 -17.70 -2.74
N PRO A 135 0.74 -18.24 -1.96
CA PRO A 135 -0.67 -17.99 -2.22
C PRO A 135 -0.98 -16.49 -2.06
N ILE A 136 -2.10 -16.05 -2.65
CA ILE A 136 -2.57 -14.68 -2.45
C ILE A 136 -2.81 -14.46 -0.96
N THR A 137 -2.16 -13.44 -0.40
CA THR A 137 -2.23 -13.17 1.03
C THR A 137 -3.27 -12.09 1.32
N TYR A 138 -4.02 -12.26 2.41
CA TYR A 138 -4.84 -11.23 3.02
C TYR A 138 -4.24 -10.93 4.38
N ARG A 139 -3.60 -9.78 4.49
CA ARG A 139 -2.87 -9.35 5.69
C ARG A 139 -3.60 -8.18 6.31
N THR A 140 -3.62 -8.11 7.63
CA THR A 140 -4.46 -7.15 8.35
C THR A 140 -3.68 -6.39 9.40
N LYS A 141 -4.00 -5.11 9.57
CA LYS A 141 -3.61 -4.37 10.77
C LYS A 141 -4.44 -4.82 11.97
N SER A 142 -3.88 -4.69 13.17
CA SER A 142 -4.66 -4.88 14.40
C SER A 142 -5.71 -3.77 14.55
N ILE A 143 -6.80 -4.06 15.27
CA ILE A 143 -7.82 -3.05 15.58
C ILE A 143 -7.20 -1.87 16.32
N SER A 144 -6.24 -2.13 17.22
CA SER A 144 -5.52 -1.08 17.95
C SER A 144 -4.74 -0.15 17.00
N ARG A 145 -4.09 -0.71 15.97
CA ARG A 145 -3.38 0.06 14.95
C ARG A 145 -4.34 0.89 14.11
N ILE A 146 -5.47 0.31 13.70
CA ILE A 146 -6.51 1.02 12.94
C ILE A 146 -7.05 2.21 13.74
N MET A 147 -7.39 2.01 15.01
CA MET A 147 -7.89 3.10 15.86
C MET A 147 -6.84 4.20 16.05
N ARG A 148 -5.56 3.85 16.21
CA ARG A 148 -4.48 4.85 16.24
C ARG A 148 -4.42 5.68 14.95
N GLU A 149 -4.54 5.03 13.78
CA GLU A 149 -4.57 5.74 12.50
C GLU A 149 -5.81 6.61 12.32
N ILE A 150 -6.98 6.17 12.83
CA ILE A 150 -8.21 6.97 12.83
C ILE A 150 -8.06 8.20 13.75
N TYR A 151 -7.47 8.06 14.93
CA TYR A 151 -7.25 9.22 15.82
C TYR A 151 -6.24 10.23 15.26
N ASP A 152 -5.32 9.78 14.42
CA ASP A 152 -4.23 10.57 13.82
C ASP A 152 -4.67 11.35 12.55
N VAL A 153 -5.88 11.12 12.02
CA VAL A 153 -6.35 11.87 10.84
C VAL A 153 -6.64 13.34 11.17
N ASP A 154 -6.58 14.21 10.16
CA ASP A 154 -7.00 15.60 10.30
C ASP A 154 -8.54 15.70 10.20
N TRP A 155 -9.19 15.81 11.36
CA TRP A 155 -10.64 15.91 11.49
C TRP A 155 -11.26 17.22 10.97
N LYS A 156 -10.48 18.13 10.37
CA LYS A 156 -11.06 19.19 9.49
C LYS A 156 -11.78 18.60 8.28
N ASN A 157 -11.43 17.37 7.91
CA ASN A 157 -12.17 16.55 6.98
C ASN A 157 -12.63 15.28 7.70
N ASP A 158 -13.95 15.13 7.83
CA ASP A 158 -14.60 14.02 8.51
C ASP A 158 -14.82 12.78 7.63
N PHE A 159 -14.43 12.84 6.35
CA PHE A 159 -14.62 11.76 5.41
C PHE A 159 -13.38 10.85 5.33
N ILE A 160 -13.50 9.62 5.81
CA ILE A 160 -12.48 8.58 5.66
C ILE A 160 -12.80 7.68 4.46
N PHE A 161 -11.82 7.45 3.60
CA PHE A 161 -11.86 6.36 2.64
C PHE A 161 -11.01 5.20 3.17
N PHE A 162 -11.67 4.06 3.42
CA PHE A 162 -10.99 2.79 3.64
C PHE A 162 -10.46 2.29 2.30
N CYS A 163 -9.17 2.50 2.07
CA CYS A 163 -8.57 2.51 0.74
C CYS A 163 -8.17 1.14 0.19
N GLU A 164 -8.46 0.06 0.93
CA GLU A 164 -8.19 -1.29 0.48
C GLU A 164 -9.19 -1.78 -0.59
N ASP A 165 -8.75 -2.75 -1.39
CA ASP A 165 -9.50 -3.25 -2.54
C ASP A 165 -10.84 -3.92 -2.16
N ASN A 166 -10.95 -4.44 -0.93
CA ASN A 166 -12.17 -5.03 -0.40
C ASN A 166 -12.14 -5.05 1.15
N PHE A 167 -12.84 -4.09 1.76
CA PHE A 167 -12.88 -3.90 3.21
C PHE A 167 -13.61 -5.05 3.93
N THR A 168 -14.63 -5.63 3.28
CA THR A 168 -15.54 -6.58 3.93
C THR A 168 -15.14 -8.05 3.75
N ILE A 169 -13.93 -8.36 3.24
CA ILE A 169 -13.46 -9.75 2.99
C ILE A 169 -13.79 -10.68 4.15
N ASN A 170 -13.59 -10.19 5.38
CA ASN A 170 -13.96 -10.88 6.60
C ASN A 170 -15.03 -10.10 7.36
N ALA A 171 -16.30 -10.48 7.19
CA ALA A 171 -17.44 -9.81 7.83
C ALA A 171 -17.32 -9.74 9.36
N LYS A 172 -16.88 -10.83 10.02
CA LYS A 172 -16.68 -10.85 11.48
C LYS A 172 -15.66 -9.82 11.94
N ARG A 173 -14.55 -9.67 11.20
CA ARG A 173 -13.54 -8.64 11.49
C ARG A 173 -14.09 -7.24 11.22
N THR A 174 -14.83 -7.08 10.13
CA THR A 174 -15.47 -5.81 9.75
C THR A 174 -16.38 -5.33 10.87
N HIS A 175 -17.26 -6.19 11.39
CA HIS A 175 -18.08 -5.88 12.57
C HIS A 175 -17.25 -5.44 13.77
N LYS A 176 -16.19 -6.16 14.11
CA LYS A 176 -15.34 -5.78 15.25
C LYS A 176 -14.71 -4.39 15.07
N ILE A 177 -14.32 -4.03 13.85
CA ILE A 177 -13.78 -2.69 13.55
C ILE A 177 -14.86 -1.64 13.74
N LEU A 178 -16.01 -1.82 13.08
CA LEU A 178 -17.13 -0.89 13.14
C LEU A 178 -17.64 -0.71 14.58
N ASP A 179 -17.82 -1.81 15.34
CA ASP A 179 -18.20 -1.77 16.75
C ASP A 179 -17.19 -1.02 17.61
N THR A 180 -15.89 -1.19 17.34
CA THR A 180 -14.84 -0.49 18.09
C THR A 180 -14.88 1.01 17.80
N ILE A 181 -15.06 1.38 16.52
CA ILE A 181 -15.25 2.77 16.13
C ILE A 181 -16.49 3.33 16.83
N ILE A 182 -17.62 2.61 16.81
CA ILE A 182 -18.86 3.04 17.46
C ILE A 182 -18.67 3.31 18.95
N LYS A 183 -18.06 2.36 19.66
CA LYS A 183 -17.80 2.46 21.11
C LYS A 183 -16.78 3.54 21.47
N SER A 184 -15.93 3.94 20.53
CA SER A 184 -14.91 4.99 20.76
C SER A 184 -15.46 6.42 20.77
N GLY A 185 -16.69 6.64 20.32
CA GLY A 185 -17.29 7.98 20.22
C GLY A 185 -16.90 8.79 18.99
N VAL A 186 -16.01 8.26 18.14
CA VAL A 186 -15.65 8.80 16.81
C VAL A 186 -16.85 9.00 15.85
N PRO A 187 -17.89 8.13 15.78
CA PRO A 187 -18.89 8.19 14.71
C PRO A 187 -19.66 9.49 14.59
N LYS A 188 -19.78 10.26 15.69
CA LYS A 188 -20.47 11.56 15.69
C LYS A 188 -19.83 12.60 14.77
N LYS A 189 -18.63 12.30 14.24
CA LYS A 189 -17.80 13.19 13.44
C LYS A 189 -17.21 12.49 12.22
N MET A 190 -17.77 11.35 11.78
CA MET A 190 -17.12 10.52 10.76
C MET A 190 -18.12 10.03 9.71
N HIS A 191 -17.83 10.35 8.46
CA HIS A 191 -18.37 9.68 7.29
C HIS A 191 -17.31 8.75 6.72
N PHE A 192 -17.70 7.61 6.15
CA PHE A 192 -16.73 6.79 5.45
C PHE A 192 -17.26 6.15 4.17
N SER A 193 -16.33 5.83 3.27
CA SER A 193 -16.55 4.98 2.11
C SER A 193 -15.55 3.81 2.16
N CYS A 194 -15.94 2.68 1.58
CA CYS A 194 -15.09 1.53 1.41
C CYS A 194 -15.47 0.78 0.14
N GLN A 195 -14.55 -0.04 -0.38
CA GLN A 195 -14.87 -0.98 -1.44
C GLN A 195 -15.28 -2.32 -0.85
N SER A 196 -16.28 -2.96 -1.46
CA SER A 196 -16.82 -4.24 -0.98
C SER A 196 -17.35 -5.07 -2.15
N ARG A 197 -17.37 -6.38 -1.95
CA ARG A 197 -18.02 -7.32 -2.85
C ARG A 197 -19.52 -7.43 -2.55
N VAL A 198 -20.34 -7.32 -3.60
CA VAL A 198 -21.80 -7.39 -3.50
C VAL A 198 -22.29 -8.69 -2.85
N ASP A 199 -21.71 -9.83 -3.20
CA ASP A 199 -22.08 -11.12 -2.60
C ASP A 199 -21.73 -11.23 -1.11
N THR A 200 -20.68 -10.52 -0.67
CA THR A 200 -20.35 -10.43 0.76
C THR A 200 -21.41 -9.63 1.50
N LEU A 201 -21.83 -8.47 0.98
CA LEU A 201 -22.88 -7.66 1.59
C LEU A 201 -24.23 -8.39 1.59
N TYR A 202 -24.61 -9.02 0.48
CA TYR A 202 -25.86 -9.78 0.36
C TYR A 202 -25.99 -10.87 1.43
N ARG A 203 -24.88 -11.53 1.78
CA ARG A 203 -24.85 -12.59 2.81
C ARG A 203 -24.75 -12.04 4.24
N ASN A 204 -24.47 -10.74 4.41
CA ASN A 204 -24.24 -10.10 5.71
C ASN A 204 -24.99 -8.74 5.75
N PRO A 205 -26.33 -8.74 5.73
CA PRO A 205 -27.13 -7.51 5.68
C PRO A 205 -26.87 -6.56 6.86
N VAL A 206 -26.49 -7.09 8.02
CA VAL A 206 -26.10 -6.28 9.19
C VAL A 206 -24.88 -5.37 8.97
N LEU A 207 -24.14 -5.50 7.85
CA LEU A 207 -23.08 -4.57 7.46
C LEU A 207 -23.60 -3.32 6.72
N ILE A 208 -24.86 -3.34 6.27
CA ILE A 208 -25.51 -2.25 5.53
C ILE A 208 -26.71 -1.65 6.27
N ASP A 209 -27.22 -2.34 7.30
CA ASP A 209 -28.29 -1.88 8.20
C ASP A 209 -27.76 -0.94 9.30
#